data_AF-K1U8J9-F1
#
_entry.id   AF-K1U8J9-F1
#
_cell.length_a   1.000
_cell.length_b   1.000
_cell.length_c   1.000
_cell.angle_alpha   90.00
_cell.angle_beta   90.00
_cell.angle_gamma   90.00
#
_symmetry.space_group_name_H-M   'P 1'
#
loop_
_entity.id
_entity.type
_entity.pdbx_description
1 polymer ?
#
loop_
_entity_poly.entity_id
_entity_poly.type
_entity_poly.pdbx_seq_one_letter_code
_entity_poly.pdbx_strand_id
1 'polypeptide(L)'
;METKSIMIVGVGGQGTLLASRILGSVLGTAGYEVKVSEVHGMSQRGGSVVTYIRYGEKVYSPVIEKGQADMIVSFEQLEAARYVSYLKKGGTIITNTQKISPMPVITGAAEYPDGIIDKIKAMGINIIAVDALSAAEKSRQCKSR
;
A
#
# COMPACT_ATOMS: atom_id res chain seq x y z
N MET A 1 22.41 6.51 8.80
CA MET A 1 21.08 6.87 8.23
C MET A 1 19.99 6.20 9.03
N GLU A 2 18.93 6.95 9.39
CA GLU A 2 17.75 6.42 10.10
C GLU A 2 16.98 5.43 9.22
N THR A 3 16.51 4.32 9.79
CA THR A 3 15.70 3.31 9.10
C THR A 3 14.37 3.91 8.63
N LYS A 4 14.00 3.64 7.38
CA LYS A 4 12.73 4.04 6.78
C LYS A 4 11.80 2.85 6.62
N SER A 5 10.50 3.11 6.72
CA SER A 5 9.46 2.08 6.77
C SER A 5 8.38 2.38 5.73
N ILE A 6 8.18 1.44 4.81
CA ILE A 6 7.16 1.48 3.76
C ILE A 6 6.19 0.34 3.99
N MET A 7 4.90 0.64 3.98
CA MET A 7 3.85 -0.38 3.92
C MET A 7 3.27 -0.42 2.52
N ILE A 8 3.15 -1.62 1.97
CA ILE A 8 2.40 -1.87 0.74
C ILE A 8 1.12 -2.60 1.11
N VAL A 9 -0.03 -2.04 0.76
CA VAL A 9 -1.34 -2.59 1.09
C VAL A 9 -2.21 -2.70 -0.16
N GLY A 10 -3.08 -3.69 -0.20
CA GLY A 10 -4.00 -3.88 -1.32
C GLY A 10 -4.80 -5.15 -1.18
N VAL A 11 -5.46 -5.53 -2.26
CA VAL A 11 -6.29 -6.73 -2.35
C VAL A 11 -5.57 -7.81 -3.14
N GLY A 12 -5.77 -9.08 -2.75
CA GLY A 12 -5.22 -10.23 -3.46
C GLY A 12 -5.51 -10.20 -4.97
N GLY A 13 -4.47 -10.34 -5.79
CA GLY A 13 -4.55 -10.29 -7.27
C GLY A 13 -4.03 -9.00 -7.90
N GLN A 14 -3.73 -7.95 -7.12
CA GLN A 14 -3.23 -6.67 -7.64
C GLN A 14 -1.70 -6.60 -7.90
N GLY A 15 -0.95 -7.67 -7.59
CA GLY A 15 0.50 -7.69 -7.76
C GLY A 15 1.29 -6.95 -6.66
N THR A 16 0.68 -6.67 -5.51
CA THR A 16 1.32 -6.01 -4.35
C THR A 16 2.61 -6.71 -3.89
N LEU A 17 2.61 -8.05 -3.94
CA LEU A 17 3.77 -8.88 -3.60
C LEU A 17 4.93 -8.73 -4.59
N LEU A 18 4.61 -8.61 -5.88
CA LEU A 18 5.63 -8.39 -6.89
C LEU A 18 6.22 -6.99 -6.74
N ALA A 19 5.36 -5.99 -6.49
CA ALA A 19 5.80 -4.62 -6.24
C ALA A 19 6.72 -4.52 -5.02
N SER A 20 6.42 -5.24 -3.93
CA SER A 20 7.26 -5.24 -2.72
C SER A 20 8.63 -5.87 -2.97
N ARG A 21 8.68 -6.97 -3.71
CA ARG A 21 9.95 -7.64 -4.09
C ARG A 21 10.81 -6.77 -5.00
N ILE A 22 10.20 -6.13 -6.00
CA ILE A 22 10.91 -5.20 -6.89
C ILE A 22 11.47 -4.03 -6.07
N LEU A 23 10.65 -3.40 -5.23
CA LEU A 23 11.10 -2.28 -4.40
C LEU A 23 12.22 -2.69 -3.43
N GLY A 24 12.09 -3.84 -2.77
CA GLY A 24 13.12 -4.37 -1.89
C GLY A 24 14.44 -4.65 -2.63
N SER A 25 14.36 -5.19 -3.85
CA SER A 25 15.54 -5.43 -4.69
C SER A 25 16.22 -4.12 -5.13
N VAL A 26 15.45 -3.10 -5.51
CA VAL A 26 15.97 -1.77 -5.86
C VAL A 26 16.68 -1.13 -4.66
N LEU A 27 16.06 -1.17 -3.48
CA LEU A 27 16.65 -0.65 -2.25
C LEU A 27 17.93 -1.39 -1.86
N GLY A 28 17.97 -2.72 -2.00
CA GLY A 28 19.17 -3.51 -1.78
C GLY A 28 20.29 -3.17 -2.78
N THR A 29 19.95 -2.97 -4.05
CA THR A 29 20.91 -2.55 -5.09
C THR A 29 21.46 -1.14 -4.82
N ALA A 30 20.67 -0.28 -4.18
CA ALA A 30 21.10 1.04 -3.73
C ALA A 30 22.01 1.01 -2.47
N GLY A 31 22.36 -0.17 -1.95
CA GLY A 31 23.29 -0.34 -0.83
C GLY A 31 22.65 -0.33 0.55
N TYR A 32 21.32 -0.40 0.66
CA TYR A 32 20.64 -0.49 1.95
C TYR A 32 20.49 -1.93 2.43
N GLU A 33 20.58 -2.16 3.74
CA GLU A 33 20.01 -3.36 4.34
C GLU A 33 18.48 -3.25 4.26
N VAL A 34 17.82 -4.29 3.77
CA VAL A 34 16.36 -4.33 3.58
C VAL A 34 15.80 -5.57 4.28
N LYS A 35 14.75 -5.39 5.07
CA LYS A 35 13.93 -6.51 5.57
C LYS A 35 12.49 -6.34 5.12
N VAL A 36 11.98 -7.40 4.50
CA VAL A 36 10.60 -7.49 4.02
C VAL A 36 9.87 -8.51 4.87
N SER A 37 8.66 -8.17 5.34
CA SER A 37 7.77 -9.10 6.03
C SER A 37 6.39 -9.04 5.39
N GLU A 38 5.95 -10.18 4.88
CA GLU A 38 4.65 -10.35 4.23
C GLU A 38 3.63 -10.81 5.29
N VAL A 39 2.70 -9.94 5.66
CA VAL A 39 1.58 -10.30 6.54
C VAL A 39 0.40 -10.65 5.64
N HIS A 40 0.25 -11.93 5.38
CA HIS A 40 -0.89 -12.46 4.63
C HIS A 40 -2.14 -12.36 5.52
N GLY A 41 -2.99 -11.35 5.30
CA GLY A 41 -4.41 -11.47 5.63
C GLY A 41 -5.04 -12.55 4.73
N MET A 42 -6.25 -13.05 5.07
CA MET A 42 -6.95 -14.14 4.38
C MET A 42 -6.63 -14.17 2.88
N SER A 43 -5.62 -14.95 2.48
CA SER A 43 -4.92 -14.83 1.20
C SER A 43 -5.70 -15.50 0.07
N GLN A 44 -6.98 -15.17 -0.04
CA GLN A 44 -7.92 -15.59 -1.06
C GLN A 44 -8.33 -14.36 -1.90
N ARG A 45 -9.01 -14.59 -3.04
CA ARG A 45 -9.58 -13.50 -3.86
C ARG A 45 -10.44 -12.59 -2.99
N GLY A 46 -10.12 -11.28 -2.99
CA GLY A 46 -10.84 -10.29 -2.19
C GLY A 46 -10.32 -10.07 -0.76
N GLY A 47 -9.26 -10.77 -0.35
CA GLY A 47 -8.60 -10.56 0.95
C GLY A 47 -7.60 -9.41 0.94
N SER A 48 -7.48 -8.74 2.10
CA SER A 48 -6.46 -7.72 2.35
C SER A 48 -5.07 -8.35 2.44
N VAL A 49 -4.11 -7.74 1.75
CA VAL A 49 -2.70 -8.12 1.70
C VAL A 49 -1.87 -6.96 2.19
N VAL A 50 -0.95 -7.22 3.13
CA VAL A 50 -0.06 -6.22 3.69
C VAL A 50 1.37 -6.70 3.61
N THR A 51 2.27 -5.82 3.18
CA THR A 51 3.71 -6.07 3.21
C THR A 51 4.41 -4.92 3.89
N TYR A 52 5.32 -5.26 4.80
CA TYR A 52 6.22 -4.32 5.45
C TYR A 52 7.57 -4.35 4.78
N ILE A 53 8.12 -3.19 4.49
CA ILE A 53 9.47 -3.01 3.98
C ILE A 53 10.18 -2.01 4.89
N ARG A 54 11.20 -2.47 5.60
CA ARG A 54 12.11 -1.61 6.36
C ARG A 54 13.48 -1.61 5.70
N TYR A 55 14.06 -0.43 5.53
CA TYR A 55 15.37 -0.28 4.90
C TYR A 55 16.21 0.83 5.54
N GLY A 56 17.53 0.69 5.51
CA GLY A 56 18.49 1.66 6.05
C GLY A 56 19.92 1.12 6.03
N GLU A 57 20.84 1.76 6.73
CA GLU A 57 22.21 1.24 6.89
C GLU A 57 22.24 -0.08 7.68
N LYS A 58 21.36 -0.20 8.67
CA LYS A 58 21.18 -1.41 9.45
C LYS A 58 19.72 -1.57 9.85
N VAL A 59 19.17 -2.77 9.70
CA VAL A 59 17.76 -3.05 10.00
C VAL A 59 17.65 -4.19 11.00
N TYR A 60 17.07 -3.92 12.17
CA TYR A 60 16.96 -4.93 13.22
C TYR A 60 15.69 -5.79 13.07
N SER A 61 14.55 -5.16 12.74
CA SER A 61 13.25 -5.82 12.64
C SER A 61 12.47 -5.33 11.40
N PRO A 62 11.72 -6.20 10.71
CA PRO A 62 10.82 -5.81 9.63
C PRO A 62 9.44 -5.31 10.10
N VAL A 63 9.10 -5.47 11.39
CA VAL A 63 7.77 -5.14 11.90
C VAL A 63 7.54 -3.64 11.85
N ILE A 64 6.39 -3.19 11.35
CA ILE A 64 5.97 -1.79 11.38
C ILE A 64 4.76 -1.67 12.30
N GLU A 65 4.85 -0.82 13.32
CA GLU A 65 3.76 -0.58 14.26
C GLU A 65 2.94 0.66 13.90
N LYS A 66 1.87 0.90 14.66
CA LYS A 66 1.05 2.09 14.48
C LYS A 66 1.89 3.37 14.63
N GLY A 67 1.69 4.33 13.72
CA GLY A 67 2.45 5.58 13.71
C GLY A 67 3.92 5.46 13.30
N GLN A 68 4.38 4.34 12.71
CA GLN A 68 5.78 4.15 12.31
C GLN A 68 6.03 4.13 10.80
N ALA A 69 5.00 4.00 9.96
CA ALA A 69 5.19 3.99 8.51
C ALA A 69 5.50 5.40 7.99
N ASP A 70 6.66 5.57 7.34
CA ASP A 70 7.00 6.80 6.61
C ASP A 70 6.09 6.97 5.38
N MET A 71 5.75 5.85 4.74
CA MET A 71 4.92 5.81 3.55
C MET A 71 3.99 4.60 3.56
N ILE A 72 2.76 4.81 3.10
CA ILE A 72 1.83 3.74 2.76
C ILE A 72 1.54 3.81 1.26
N VAL A 73 1.85 2.75 0.54
CA VAL A 73 1.50 2.57 -0.87
C VAL A 73 0.31 1.61 -0.93
N SER A 74 -0.85 2.16 -1.23
CA SER A 74 -2.12 1.47 -1.29
C SER A 74 -2.53 1.25 -2.74
N PHE A 75 -2.85 0.01 -3.08
CA PHE A 75 -3.36 -0.37 -4.41
C PHE A 75 -4.89 -0.24 -4.51
N GLU A 76 -5.56 0.14 -3.41
CA GLU A 76 -7.01 0.26 -3.29
C GLU A 76 -7.35 1.21 -2.13
N GLN A 77 -8.27 2.15 -2.35
CA GLN A 77 -8.50 3.27 -1.41
C GLN A 77 -9.08 2.87 -0.03
N LEU A 78 -9.89 1.80 0.07
CA LEU A 78 -10.35 1.26 1.34
C LEU A 78 -9.19 0.68 2.15
N GLU A 79 -8.21 0.08 1.49
CA GLU A 79 -7.00 -0.40 2.17
C GLU A 79 -6.15 0.75 2.70
N ALA A 80 -6.13 1.92 2.02
CA ALA A 80 -5.52 3.12 2.59
C ALA A 80 -6.21 3.56 3.89
N ALA A 81 -7.54 3.54 3.92
CA ALA A 81 -8.31 3.86 5.13
C ALA A 81 -8.07 2.85 6.26
N ARG A 82 -8.03 1.55 5.93
CA ARG A 82 -7.81 0.46 6.90
C ARG A 82 -6.48 0.59 7.64
N TYR A 83 -5.43 1.02 6.93
CA TYR A 83 -4.07 1.09 7.47
C TYR A 83 -3.60 2.51 7.82
N VAL A 84 -4.45 3.53 7.69
CA VAL A 84 -4.10 4.94 7.97
C VAL A 84 -3.45 5.13 9.35
N SER A 85 -3.85 4.37 10.37
CA SER A 85 -3.29 4.46 11.73
C SER A 85 -1.82 4.04 11.83
N TYR A 86 -1.30 3.36 10.82
CA TYR A 86 0.12 2.99 10.76
C TYR A 86 1.00 4.13 10.26
N LEU A 87 0.43 5.11 9.58
CA LEU A 87 1.18 6.25 9.08
C LEU A 87 1.70 7.09 10.24
N LYS A 88 2.99 7.39 10.20
CA LYS A 88 3.61 8.31 11.15
C LYS A 88 3.15 9.75 10.90
N LYS A 89 3.31 10.63 11.90
CA LYS A 89 3.08 12.07 11.72
C LYS A 89 3.98 12.62 10.62
N GLY A 90 3.39 13.29 9.63
CA GLY A 90 4.11 13.80 8.45
C GLY A 90 4.46 12.74 7.40
N GLY A 91 4.01 11.49 7.58
CA GLY A 91 4.11 10.46 6.54
C GLY A 91 3.21 10.75 5.34
N THR A 92 3.40 10.00 4.26
CA THR A 92 2.62 10.15 3.01
C THR A 92 1.91 8.86 2.63
N ILE A 93 0.66 8.98 2.20
CA ILE A 93 -0.11 7.89 1.58
C ILE A 93 -0.13 8.11 0.07
N ILE A 94 0.21 7.08 -0.69
CA ILE A 94 -0.02 7.03 -2.13
C ILE A 94 -1.08 5.96 -2.34
N THR A 95 -2.23 6.31 -2.92
CA THR A 95 -3.34 5.37 -3.09
C THR A 95 -3.85 5.35 -4.52
N ASN A 96 -4.17 4.16 -5.03
CA ASN A 96 -4.93 4.00 -6.25
C ASN A 96 -6.42 4.28 -6.00
N THR A 97 -7.08 5.03 -6.89
CA THR A 97 -8.51 5.37 -6.77
C THR A 97 -9.46 4.22 -7.08
N GLN A 98 -8.93 3.07 -7.54
CA GLN A 98 -9.70 1.86 -7.78
C GLN A 98 -10.49 1.43 -6.53
N LYS A 99 -11.74 1.01 -6.73
CA LYS A 99 -12.61 0.41 -5.71
C LYS A 99 -12.74 -1.09 -5.95
N ILE A 100 -12.45 -1.89 -4.94
CA ILE A 100 -12.72 -3.34 -4.96
C ILE A 100 -13.58 -3.67 -3.76
N SER A 101 -14.83 -4.06 -4.01
CA SER A 101 -15.76 -4.42 -2.95
C SER A 101 -15.26 -5.66 -2.20
N PRO A 102 -15.03 -5.58 -0.88
CA PRO A 102 -14.73 -6.77 -0.09
C PRO A 102 -15.97 -7.65 0.07
N MET A 103 -15.79 -8.90 0.48
CA MET A 103 -16.89 -9.87 0.62
C MET A 103 -18.13 -9.34 1.37
N PRO A 104 -18.01 -8.64 2.52
CA PRO A 104 -19.18 -8.10 3.21
C PRO A 104 -20.00 -7.11 2.37
N VAL A 105 -19.35 -6.35 1.48
CA VAL A 105 -20.04 -5.45 0.55
C VAL A 105 -20.73 -6.23 -0.56
N ILE A 106 -20.04 -7.24 -1.09
CA ILE A 106 -20.61 -8.12 -2.14
C ILE A 106 -21.84 -8.87 -1.63
N THR A 107 -21.83 -9.36 -0.38
CA THR A 107 -22.95 -10.09 0.22
C THR A 107 -24.05 -9.18 0.76
N GLY A 108 -23.94 -7.86 0.60
CA GLY A 108 -24.92 -6.88 1.11
C GLY A 108 -24.93 -6.71 2.63
N ALA A 109 -23.91 -7.21 3.33
CA ALA A 109 -23.77 -7.09 4.78
C ALA A 109 -23.17 -5.75 5.23
N ALA A 110 -22.56 -5.00 4.30
CA ALA A 110 -21.99 -3.67 4.53
C ALA A 110 -22.02 -2.83 3.25
N GLU A 111 -21.88 -1.51 3.40
CA GLU A 111 -21.72 -0.59 2.28
C GLU A 111 -20.25 -0.18 2.10
N TYR A 112 -19.83 0.03 0.86
CA TYR A 112 -18.51 0.57 0.58
C TYR A 112 -18.50 2.06 0.98
N PRO A 113 -17.58 2.51 1.87
CA PRO A 113 -17.63 3.88 2.36
C PRO A 113 -17.28 4.89 1.27
N ASP A 114 -18.05 5.97 1.20
CA ASP A 114 -17.80 7.07 0.27
C ASP A 114 -16.85 8.13 0.86
N GLY A 115 -16.23 8.89 -0.06
CA GLY A 115 -15.37 10.03 0.27
C GLY A 115 -14.12 9.66 1.08
N ILE A 116 -13.58 8.44 0.91
CA ILE A 116 -12.43 7.95 1.69
C ILE A 116 -11.23 8.89 1.59
N ILE A 117 -10.87 9.29 0.37
CA ILE A 117 -9.73 10.17 0.13
C ILE A 117 -9.92 11.51 0.83
N ASP A 118 -11.12 12.09 0.75
CA ASP A 118 -11.42 13.39 1.37
C ASP A 118 -11.44 13.31 2.89
N LYS A 119 -11.95 12.20 3.46
CA LYS A 119 -11.88 11.92 4.90
C LYS A 119 -10.42 11.82 5.38
N ILE A 120 -9.55 11.15 4.64
CA ILE A 120 -8.13 11.06 4.99
C ILE A 120 -7.45 12.44 4.89
N LYS A 121 -7.77 13.24 3.85
CA LYS A 121 -7.26 14.62 3.73
C LYS A 121 -7.71 15.50 4.91
N ALA A 122 -8.97 15.37 5.33
CA ALA A 122 -9.52 16.13 6.46
C ALA A 122 -8.82 15.82 7.80
N MET A 123 -8.17 14.66 7.92
CA MET A 123 -7.31 14.33 9.07
C MET A 123 -5.94 15.04 9.05
N GLY A 124 -5.65 15.86 8.04
CA GLY A 124 -4.36 16.55 7.86
C GLY A 124 -3.25 15.64 7.34
N ILE A 125 -3.60 14.50 6.74
CA ILE A 125 -2.66 13.52 6.20
C ILE A 125 -2.31 13.87 4.76
N ASN A 126 -1.02 13.80 4.41
CA ASN A 126 -0.58 13.93 3.03
C ASN A 126 -0.99 12.68 2.24
N ILE A 127 -1.91 12.83 1.29
CA ILE A 127 -2.40 11.75 0.46
C ILE A 127 -2.36 12.13 -1.02
N ILE A 128 -1.73 11.26 -1.80
CA ILE A 128 -1.62 11.34 -3.26
C ILE A 128 -2.52 10.25 -3.83
N ALA A 129 -3.67 10.66 -4.36
CA ALA A 129 -4.59 9.75 -5.03
C ALA A 129 -4.31 9.73 -6.53
N VAL A 130 -4.15 8.54 -7.11
CA VAL A 130 -3.79 8.35 -8.52
C VAL A 130 -4.76 7.37 -9.16
N ASP A 131 -5.24 7.67 -10.36
CA ASP A 131 -5.90 6.66 -11.21
C ASP A 131 -4.83 5.79 -11.89
N ALA A 132 -4.31 4.82 -11.12
CA ALA A 132 -3.23 3.97 -11.60
C ALA A 132 -3.72 2.95 -12.63
N LEU A 133 -5.01 2.60 -12.61
CA LEU A 133 -5.61 1.66 -13.56
C LEU A 133 -5.61 2.26 -14.97
N SER A 134 -6.16 3.47 -15.13
CA SER A 134 -6.15 4.16 -16.42
C SER A 134 -4.73 4.41 -16.94
N ALA A 135 -3.78 4.70 -16.03
CA ALA A 135 -2.37 4.88 -16.39
C ALA A 135 -1.72 3.56 -16.90
N ALA A 136 -2.03 2.44 -16.26
CA ALA A 136 -1.54 1.12 -16.67
C ALA A 136 -2.11 0.69 -18.04
N GLU A 137 -3.40 0.95 -18.29
CA GLU A 137 -4.05 0.65 -19.56
C GLU A 137 -3.43 1.42 -20.72
N LYS A 138 -3.20 2.72 -20.56
CA LYS A 138 -2.49 3.56 -21.55
C LYS A 138 -1.10 3.04 -21.85
N SER A 139 -0.37 2.63 -20.81
CA SER A 139 0.99 2.09 -20.95
C SER A 139 1.03 0.74 -21.67
N ARG A 140 -0.04 -0.06 -21.56
CA ARG A 140 -0.19 -1.32 -22.31
C ARG A 140 -0.40 -1.09 -23.80
N GLN A 141 -1.14 -0.04 -24.18
CA GLN A 141 -1.32 0.34 -25.58
C GLN A 141 -0.03 0.84 -26.25
N CYS A 142 0.92 1.42 -25.49
CA CYS A 142 2.24 1.77 -26.02
C CYS A 142 3.15 0.56 -26.31
N LYS A 143 2.87 -0.64 -25.77
CA LYS A 143 3.67 -1.85 -26.00
C LYS A 143 3.23 -2.67 -27.22
N SER A 144 2.17 -2.27 -27.92
CA SER A 144 1.68 -2.94 -29.14
C SER A 144 2.12 -2.23 -30.44
N ARG A 145 3.30 -1.59 -30.44
CA ARG A 145 3.96 -1.09 -31.64
C ARG A 145 5.37 -1.64 -31.72
#